data_AF-A0A9Y2AKD1-F1
#
_entry.id   AF-A0A9Y2AKD1-F1
#
_cell.length_a   1.000
_cell.length_b   1.000
_cell.length_c   1.000
_cell.angle_alpha   90.00
_cell.angle_beta   90.00
_cell.angle_gamma   90.00
#
_symmetry.space_group_name_H-M   'P 1'
#
loop_
_entity.id
_entity.type
_entity.pdbx_description
1 polymer ?
#
loop_
_entity_poly.entity_id
_entity_poly.type
_entity_poly.pdbx_seq_one_letter_code
_entity_poly.pdbx_strand_id
1 'polypeptide(L)'
;MIQAIRKRMNQKGFTLVELMVVIAILGVLAAIAIPRFNESTAKANTARVQADLRTIDSASVQYQADNGKMPATITDLQNYLTTEVSKLKSPKGGLYLKANSTTTLDAETAYGVNTTTGRGTLTVGGTAKVAEDFGYVASSGT
;
A
#
# COMPACT_ATOMS: atom_id res chain seq x y z
N MET A 1 -60.21 20.99 40.49
CA MET A 1 -58.80 21.02 40.93
C MET A 1 -58.16 19.69 40.56
N ILE A 2 -57.25 19.66 39.58
CA ILE A 2 -56.39 18.51 39.32
C ILE A 2 -54.99 19.09 39.04
N GLN A 3 -54.04 18.85 39.95
CA GLN A 3 -52.64 19.20 39.74
C GLN A 3 -51.90 17.98 39.17
N ALA A 4 -51.40 18.12 37.94
CA ALA A 4 -50.58 17.10 37.29
C ALA A 4 -49.16 17.12 37.85
N ILE A 5 -48.71 15.99 38.41
CA ILE A 5 -47.35 15.80 38.89
C ILE A 5 -46.42 15.56 37.68
N ARG A 6 -45.60 16.56 37.33
CA ARG A 6 -44.52 16.40 36.34
C ARG A 6 -43.41 15.52 36.93
N LYS A 7 -43.35 14.26 36.49
CA LYS A 7 -42.21 13.36 36.69
C LYS A 7 -40.99 13.94 35.95
N ARG A 8 -40.03 14.55 36.67
CA ARG A 8 -38.73 14.91 36.07
C ARG A 8 -38.00 13.62 35.74
N MET A 9 -37.85 13.32 34.45
CA MET A 9 -36.99 12.23 33.99
C MET A 9 -35.56 12.58 34.37
N ASN A 10 -34.94 11.71 35.18
CA ASN A 10 -33.56 11.85 35.65
C ASN A 10 -32.62 11.60 34.46
N GLN A 11 -32.37 12.63 33.65
CA GLN A 11 -31.41 12.55 32.55
C GLN A 11 -30.00 12.55 33.16
N LYS A 12 -29.42 11.36 33.33
CA LYS A 12 -28.00 11.21 33.65
C LYS A 12 -27.21 11.63 32.40
N GLY A 13 -26.69 12.85 32.41
CA GLY A 13 -25.78 13.33 31.38
C GLY A 13 -24.40 12.69 31.52
N PHE A 14 -23.69 12.56 30.39
CA PHE A 14 -22.29 12.15 30.34
C PHE A 14 -21.43 13.21 31.04
N THR A 15 -20.55 12.83 31.95
CA THR A 15 -19.66 13.80 32.59
C THR A 15 -18.50 14.16 31.66
N LEU A 16 -18.03 15.41 31.72
CA LEU A 16 -16.83 15.82 30.97
C LEU A 16 -15.61 14.99 31.38
N VAL A 17 -15.53 14.61 32.66
CA VAL A 17 -14.42 13.80 33.19
C VAL A 17 -14.42 12.39 32.58
N GLU A 18 -15.59 11.75 32.43
CA GLU A 18 -15.71 10.45 31.75
C GLU A 18 -15.21 10.55 30.31
N LEU A 19 -15.56 11.62 29.59
CA LEU A 19 -15.09 11.80 28.22
C LEU A 19 -13.58 12.04 28.16
N MET A 20 -13.04 12.82 29.09
CA MET A 20 -11.61 13.13 29.16
C MET A 20 -10.75 11.89 29.41
N VAL A 21 -11.17 11.00 30.32
CA VAL A 21 -10.41 9.75 30.58
C VAL A 21 -10.45 8.82 29.36
N VAL A 22 -11.58 8.76 28.65
CA VAL A 22 -11.72 7.93 27.44
C VAL A 22 -10.79 8.41 26.34
N ILE A 23 -10.79 9.71 26.02
CA ILE A 23 -9.90 10.24 24.98
C ILE A 23 -8.42 10.13 25.37
N ALA A 24 -8.10 10.19 26.68
CA ALA A 24 -6.73 9.98 27.16
C ALA A 24 -6.24 8.55 26.90
N ILE A 25 -7.06 7.54 27.21
CA ILE A 25 -6.72 6.13 26.93
C ILE A 25 -6.65 5.87 25.42
N LEU A 26 -7.60 6.39 24.64
CA LEU A 26 -7.59 6.29 23.18
C LEU A 26 -6.34 6.93 22.57
N GLY A 27 -5.87 8.05 23.13
CA GLY A 27 -4.63 8.71 22.73
C GLY A 27 -3.39 7.83 22.91
N VAL A 28 -3.27 7.15 24.06
CA VAL A 28 -2.16 6.22 24.34
C VAL A 28 -2.19 5.03 23.38
N LEU A 29 -3.36 4.44 23.15
CA LEU A 29 -3.49 3.32 22.22
C LEU A 29 -3.15 3.73 20.78
N ALA A 30 -3.64 4.90 20.34
CA ALA A 30 -3.35 5.43 19.00
C ALA A 30 -1.85 5.67 18.80
N ALA A 31 -1.15 6.21 19.79
CA ALA A 31 0.28 6.49 19.71
C ALA A 31 1.13 5.23 19.43
N ILE A 32 0.74 4.07 19.97
CA ILE A 32 1.43 2.79 19.73
C ILE A 32 0.93 2.12 18.43
N ALA A 33 -0.37 2.21 18.16
CA ALA A 33 -0.99 1.50 17.04
C ALA A 33 -0.64 2.10 15.66
N ILE A 34 -0.64 3.43 15.53
CA ILE A 34 -0.39 4.13 14.26
C ILE A 34 0.97 3.77 13.63
N PRO A 35 2.12 3.87 14.33
CA PRO A 35 3.41 3.55 13.72
C PRO A 35 3.49 2.07 13.29
N ARG A 36 2.95 1.15 14.08
CA ARG A 36 2.89 -0.29 13.74
C ARG A 36 2.00 -0.55 12.53
N PHE A 37 0.87 0.13 12.44
CA PHE A 37 -0.04 0.01 11.30
C PHE A 37 0.60 0.54 10.00
N ASN A 38 1.32 1.66 10.07
CA ASN A 38 2.05 2.21 8.93
C ASN A 38 3.14 1.24 8.44
N GLU A 39 3.88 0.61 9.36
CA GLU A 39 4.89 -0.39 9.03
C GLU A 39 4.28 -1.63 8.35
N SER A 40 3.17 -2.14 8.90
CA SER A 40 2.44 -3.29 8.34
C SER A 40 1.90 -2.99 6.93
N THR A 41 1.33 -1.80 6.75
CA THR A 41 0.83 -1.33 5.46
C THR A 41 1.98 -1.22 4.45
N ALA A 42 3.14 -0.70 4.87
CA ALA A 42 4.30 -0.60 3.99
C ALA A 42 4.83 -1.98 3.55
N LYS A 43 4.81 -2.97 4.45
CA LYS A 43 5.16 -4.37 4.10
C LYS A 43 4.17 -4.96 3.10
N ALA A 44 2.87 -4.78 3.33
CA ALA A 44 1.82 -5.25 2.42
C ALA A 44 1.93 -4.61 1.03
N ASN A 45 2.15 -3.28 0.99
CA ASN A 45 2.36 -2.55 -0.26
C ASN A 45 3.59 -3.05 -1.01
N THR A 46 4.70 -3.30 -0.31
CA THR A 46 5.95 -3.81 -0.90
C THR A 46 5.73 -5.20 -1.52
N ALA A 47 5.06 -6.10 -0.79
CA ALA A 47 4.74 -7.44 -1.29
C ALA A 47 3.82 -7.39 -2.52
N ARG A 48 2.83 -6.48 -2.52
CA ARG A 48 1.96 -6.25 -3.68
C ARG A 48 2.76 -5.79 -4.90
N VAL A 49 3.62 -4.79 -4.75
CA VAL A 49 4.46 -4.29 -5.85
C VAL A 49 5.35 -5.42 -6.40
N GLN A 50 5.98 -6.22 -5.53
CA GLN A 50 6.78 -7.36 -5.99
C GLN A 50 5.95 -8.38 -6.79
N ALA A 51 4.72 -8.66 -6.37
CA ALA A 51 3.83 -9.59 -7.08
C ALA A 51 3.40 -9.03 -8.45
N ASP A 52 3.04 -7.75 -8.50
CA ASP A 52 2.68 -7.06 -9.74
C ASP A 52 3.87 -7.08 -10.73
N LEU A 53 5.08 -6.76 -10.26
CA LEU A 53 6.29 -6.76 -11.10
C LEU A 53 6.66 -8.16 -11.61
N ARG A 54 6.49 -9.21 -10.81
CA ARG A 54 6.70 -10.61 -11.25
C ARG A 54 5.68 -11.06 -12.29
N THR A 55 4.45 -10.58 -12.18
CA THR A 55 3.40 -10.84 -13.17
C THR A 55 3.78 -10.19 -14.51
N ILE A 56 4.29 -8.95 -14.48
CA ILE A 56 4.82 -8.27 -15.66
C ILE A 56 6.04 -9.02 -16.22
N ASP A 57 7.00 -9.43 -15.39
CA ASP A 57 8.17 -10.22 -15.82
C ASP A 57 7.73 -11.48 -16.59
N SER A 58 6.73 -12.20 -16.07
CA SER A 58 6.20 -13.42 -16.71
C SER A 58 5.52 -13.11 -18.05
N ALA A 59 4.74 -12.03 -18.12
CA ALA A 59 4.11 -11.58 -19.36
C ALA A 59 5.15 -11.16 -20.41
N SER A 60 6.25 -10.51 -20.00
CA SER A 60 7.35 -10.12 -20.89
C SER A 60 8.06 -11.33 -21.48
N VAL A 61 8.29 -12.38 -20.69
CA VAL A 61 8.90 -13.63 -21.20
C VAL A 61 7.99 -14.29 -22.23
N GLN A 62 6.68 -14.33 -21.97
CA GLN A 62 5.70 -14.87 -22.93
C GLN A 62 5.65 -14.03 -24.21
N TYR A 63 5.63 -12.70 -24.10
CA TYR A 63 5.69 -11.79 -25.26
C TYR A 63 6.94 -12.04 -26.10
N GLN A 64 8.11 -12.20 -25.45
CA GLN A 64 9.36 -12.48 -26.13
C GLN A 64 9.34 -13.82 -26.86
N ALA A 65 8.75 -14.86 -26.26
CA ALA A 65 8.61 -16.16 -26.88
C ALA A 65 7.78 -16.10 -28.18
N ASP A 66 6.72 -15.30 -28.19
CA ASP A 66 5.81 -15.19 -29.34
C ASP A 66 6.34 -14.23 -30.44
N ASN A 67 7.01 -13.14 -30.03
CA ASN A 67 7.37 -12.04 -30.94
C ASN A 67 8.87 -11.96 -31.25
N GLY A 68 9.70 -12.77 -30.59
CA GLY A 68 11.16 -12.80 -30.76
C GLY A 68 11.89 -11.54 -30.27
N LYS A 69 11.21 -10.61 -29.61
CA LYS A 69 11.76 -9.33 -29.13
C LYS A 69 11.18 -8.97 -27.76
N MET A 70 11.93 -8.19 -26.99
CA MET A 70 11.45 -7.64 -25.71
C MET A 70 10.31 -6.63 -25.93
N PRO A 71 9.36 -6.51 -24.99
CA PRO A 71 8.34 -5.48 -25.03
C PRO A 71 8.97 -4.08 -24.91
N ALA A 72 8.47 -3.11 -25.69
CA ALA A 72 8.94 -1.73 -25.63
C ALA A 72 8.17 -0.93 -24.56
N THR A 73 6.91 -1.31 -24.33
CA THR A 73 6.03 -0.70 -23.35
C THR A 73 5.21 -1.75 -22.62
N ILE A 74 4.69 -1.40 -21.44
CA ILE A 74 3.77 -2.29 -20.71
C ILE A 74 2.48 -2.56 -21.48
N THR A 75 2.09 -1.68 -22.41
CA THR A 75 0.90 -1.86 -23.27
C THR A 75 1.07 -3.03 -24.24
N ASP A 76 2.30 -3.36 -24.65
CA ASP A 76 2.59 -4.52 -25.49
C ASP A 76 2.20 -5.84 -24.80
N LEU A 77 2.10 -5.81 -23.46
CA LEU A 77 1.77 -6.96 -22.61
C LEU A 77 0.27 -7.10 -22.34
N GLN A 78 -0.59 -6.25 -22.92
CA GLN A 78 -2.03 -6.23 -22.63
C GLN A 78 -2.74 -7.58 -22.85
N ASN A 79 -2.29 -8.37 -23.84
CA ASN A 79 -2.86 -9.69 -24.13
C ASN A 79 -2.25 -10.82 -23.28
N TYR A 80 -1.18 -10.52 -22.53
CA TYR A 80 -0.42 -11.45 -21.71
C TYR A 80 -0.70 -11.25 -20.21
N LEU A 81 -1.50 -10.26 -19.86
CA LEU A 81 -1.92 -9.94 -18.51
C LEU A 81 -3.41 -10.24 -18.34
N THR A 82 -3.78 -10.76 -17.17
CA THR A 82 -5.19 -11.03 -16.81
C THR A 82 -5.95 -9.76 -16.42
N THR A 83 -5.24 -8.67 -16.18
CA THR A 83 -5.78 -7.37 -15.77
C THR A 83 -5.41 -6.33 -16.83
N GLU A 84 -6.32 -5.39 -17.09
CA GLU A 84 -6.02 -4.25 -17.96
C GLU A 84 -4.84 -3.45 -17.43
N VAL A 85 -3.90 -3.13 -18.33
CA VAL A 85 -2.69 -2.36 -18.00
C VAL A 85 -3.05 -0.99 -17.42
N SER A 86 -4.17 -0.39 -17.85
CA SER A 86 -4.70 0.87 -17.33
C SER A 86 -5.05 0.80 -15.83
N LYS A 87 -5.50 -0.36 -15.35
CA LYS A 87 -5.91 -0.63 -13.96
C LYS A 87 -4.76 -1.09 -13.08
N LEU A 88 -3.63 -1.47 -13.67
CA LEU A 88 -2.42 -1.79 -12.92
C LEU A 88 -1.77 -0.49 -12.41
N LYS A 89 -1.99 -0.19 -11.14
CA LYS A 89 -1.47 0.98 -10.44
C LYS A 89 -0.77 0.55 -9.17
N SER A 90 0.29 1.27 -8.82
CA SER A 90 1.00 1.06 -7.56
C SER A 90 0.10 1.37 -6.36
N PRO A 91 0.35 0.79 -5.19
CA PRO A 91 -0.26 1.27 -3.95
C PRO A 91 0.23 2.68 -3.60
N LYS A 92 -0.53 3.38 -2.75
CA LYS A 92 -0.11 4.66 -2.13
C LYS A 92 0.52 4.41 -0.77
N GLY A 93 1.35 5.35 -0.34
CA GLY A 93 1.96 5.35 0.99
C GLY A 93 3.31 4.66 1.04
N GLY A 94 3.67 4.19 2.24
CA GLY A 94 5.00 3.62 2.51
C GLY A 94 5.28 2.34 1.72
N LEU A 95 6.53 2.20 1.32
CA LEU A 95 7.12 1.03 0.67
C LEU A 95 8.55 0.84 1.18
N TYR A 96 9.03 -0.40 1.15
CA TYR A 96 10.43 -0.72 1.42
C TYR A 96 11.21 -0.90 0.12
N LEU A 97 12.36 -0.26 0.07
CA LEU A 97 13.42 -0.55 -0.87
C LEU A 97 14.49 -1.40 -0.18
N LYS A 98 15.29 -2.09 -0.99
CA LYS A 98 16.46 -2.86 -0.55
C LYS A 98 17.36 -1.99 0.33
N ALA A 99 17.96 -2.60 1.35
CA ALA A 99 18.70 -1.95 2.44
C ALA A 99 17.83 -1.19 3.47
N ASN A 100 16.57 -1.60 3.65
CA ASN A 100 15.65 -1.06 4.67
C ASN A 100 15.38 0.45 4.53
N SER A 101 15.51 0.98 3.32
CA SER A 101 15.15 2.37 3.03
C SER A 101 13.64 2.43 2.80
N THR A 102 12.93 3.22 3.61
CA THR A 102 11.50 3.46 3.39
C THR A 102 11.34 4.62 2.42
N THR A 103 10.48 4.42 1.42
CA THR A 103 10.07 5.46 0.48
C THR A 103 8.55 5.59 0.52
N THR A 104 8.03 6.75 0.19
CA THR A 104 6.59 6.98 0.10
C THR A 104 6.20 7.26 -1.34
N LEU A 105 5.13 6.61 -1.78
CA LEU A 105 4.44 6.99 -3.01
C LEU A 105 3.28 7.91 -2.65
N ASP A 106 3.48 9.20 -2.91
CA ASP A 106 2.48 10.25 -2.62
C ASP A 106 1.32 10.22 -3.62
N ALA A 107 1.47 9.49 -4.73
CA ALA A 107 0.43 9.23 -5.71
C ALA A 107 0.57 7.82 -6.30
N GLU A 108 -0.51 7.32 -6.90
CA GLU A 108 -0.48 6.10 -7.71
C GLU A 108 0.41 6.35 -8.93
N THR A 109 1.42 5.53 -9.12
CA THR A 109 2.28 5.55 -10.31
C THR A 109 1.98 4.33 -11.18
N ALA A 110 2.19 4.51 -12.48
CA ALA A 110 2.04 3.42 -13.44
C ALA A 110 3.26 2.50 -13.39
N TYR A 111 3.01 1.22 -13.64
CA TYR A 111 4.07 0.26 -13.92
C TYR A 111 4.59 0.43 -15.34
N GLY A 112 5.83 0.02 -15.56
CA GLY A 112 6.49 0.02 -16.85
C GLY A 112 7.21 -1.30 -17.11
N VAL A 113 8.00 -1.32 -18.17
CA VAL A 113 8.90 -2.43 -18.50
C VAL A 113 10.26 -1.87 -18.90
N ASN A 114 11.32 -2.58 -18.56
CA ASN A 114 12.67 -2.29 -19.01
C ASN A 114 12.85 -2.90 -20.40
N THR A 115 13.10 -2.07 -21.41
CA THR A 115 13.18 -2.51 -22.81
C THR A 115 14.42 -3.36 -23.14
N THR A 116 15.44 -3.30 -22.29
CA THR A 116 16.68 -4.09 -22.45
C THR A 116 16.55 -5.47 -21.82
N THR A 117 15.93 -5.55 -20.64
CA THR A 117 15.87 -6.79 -19.86
C THR A 117 14.49 -7.46 -19.85
N GLY A 118 13.46 -6.80 -20.36
CA GLY A 118 12.06 -7.26 -20.31
C GLY A 118 11.43 -7.16 -18.92
N ARG A 119 12.14 -6.62 -17.92
CA ARG A 119 11.67 -6.66 -16.53
C ARG A 119 10.62 -5.60 -16.24
N GLY A 120 9.59 -5.96 -15.48
CA GLY A 120 8.63 -5.01 -14.92
C GLY A 120 9.33 -3.97 -14.06
N THR A 121 8.89 -2.72 -14.18
CA THR A 121 9.43 -1.60 -13.41
C THR A 121 8.33 -0.80 -12.72
N LEU A 122 8.66 -0.23 -11.57
CA LEU A 122 7.88 0.79 -10.91
C LEU A 122 8.75 2.03 -10.72
N THR A 123 8.25 3.20 -11.14
CA THR A 123 8.98 4.45 -10.95
C THR A 123 8.77 4.98 -9.53
N VAL A 124 9.87 5.09 -8.78
CA VAL A 124 9.92 5.62 -7.41
C VAL A 124 10.94 6.75 -7.38
N GLY A 125 10.54 7.95 -6.95
CA GLY A 125 11.44 9.11 -6.90
C GLY A 125 12.08 9.43 -8.27
N GLY A 126 11.36 9.22 -9.36
CA GLY A 126 11.84 9.43 -10.73
C GLY A 126 12.77 8.34 -11.27
N THR A 127 13.08 7.30 -10.49
CA THR A 127 13.92 6.18 -10.90
C THR A 127 13.10 4.91 -11.09
N ALA A 128 13.27 4.21 -12.21
CA ALA A 128 12.67 2.91 -12.44
C ALA A 128 13.32 1.85 -11.51
N LYS A 129 12.49 1.13 -10.75
CA LYS A 129 12.89 0.08 -9.82
C LYS A 129 12.29 -1.26 -10.24
N VAL A 130 13.09 -2.32 -10.21
CA VAL A 130 12.65 -3.70 -10.51
C VAL A 130 12.26 -4.43 -9.23
N ALA A 131 11.69 -5.64 -9.34
CA ALA A 131 11.20 -6.40 -8.18
C ALA A 131 12.27 -6.60 -7.08
N GLU A 132 13.54 -6.77 -7.45
CA GLU A 132 14.68 -6.94 -6.52
C GLU A 132 14.97 -5.69 -5.70
N ASP A 133 14.67 -4.52 -6.24
CA ASP A 133 14.87 -3.25 -5.55
C ASP A 133 13.87 -3.09 -4.40
N PHE A 134 12.78 -3.85 -4.41
CA PHE A 134 11.79 -3.91 -3.33
C PHE A 134 12.13 -4.98 -2.27
N GLY A 135 13.36 -5.52 -2.27
CA GLY A 135 13.77 -6.58 -1.35
C GLY A 135 13.71 -6.19 0.12
N TYR A 136 12.79 -6.82 0.86
CA TYR A 136 12.70 -6.71 2.32
C TYR A 136 13.89 -7.42 2.97
N VAL A 137 14.85 -6.65 3.49
CA VAL A 137 15.78 -7.15 4.50
C VAL A 137 15.01 -7.10 5.81
N ALA A 138 14.31 -8.17 6.16
CA ALA A 138 13.95 -8.38 7.55
C ALA A 138 15.27 -8.24 8.33
N SER A 139 15.38 -7.26 9.24
CA SER A 139 16.53 -7.26 10.15
C SER A 139 16.58 -8.65 10.75
N SER A 140 17.69 -9.34 10.53
CA SER A 140 17.98 -10.63 11.14
C SER A 140 17.67 -10.52 12.62
N GLY A 141 16.58 -11.17 13.03
CA GLY A 141 16.35 -11.47 14.43
C GLY A 141 17.42 -12.45 14.86
N THR A 142 18.49 -11.91 15.42
CA THR A 142 19.34 -12.55 16.42
C THR A 142 19.46 -11.57 17.57
#